data_AF-A0A2T9Y285-F1
#
_entry.id   AF-A0A2T9Y285-F1
#
_cell.length_a   1.000
_cell.length_b   1.000
_cell.length_c   1.000
_cell.angle_alpha   90.00
_cell.angle_beta   90.00
_cell.angle_gamma   90.00
#
_symmetry.space_group_name_H-M   'P 1'
#
loop_
_entity.id
_entity.type
_entity.pdbx_description
1 polymer ?
#
loop_
_entity_poly.entity_id
_entity_poly.type
_entity_poly.pdbx_seq_one_letter_code
_entity_poly.pdbx_strand_id
1 'polypeptide(L)'
;MVPVNKAPFENKNENIKKYNKLSPSQDLISLFGLRDFYDEHALPYLVPLDSSDKKVPEIPKINQKYTANIPGNINYTPNNLIRSLIFSEPRNSFENLPSLSRQTIANAFRFKPGPVQG
;
A
#
# COMPACT_ATOMS: atom_id res chain seq x y z
N MET A 1 -6.64 -18.98 24.26
CA MET A 1 -5.61 -18.58 23.27
C MET A 1 -5.84 -19.38 22.01
N VAL A 2 -6.28 -18.74 20.92
CA VAL A 2 -6.52 -19.42 19.64
C VAL A 2 -5.18 -19.44 18.89
N PRO A 3 -4.69 -20.59 18.42
CA PRO A 3 -3.44 -20.65 17.67
C PRO A 3 -3.62 -19.97 16.31
N VAL A 4 -2.73 -19.05 16.00
CA VAL A 4 -2.58 -18.47 14.65
C VAL A 4 -1.99 -19.55 13.76
N ASN A 5 -2.84 -20.19 12.95
CA ASN A 5 -2.39 -21.02 11.84
C ASN A 5 -1.66 -20.12 10.84
N LYS A 6 -0.33 -20.06 10.93
CA LYS A 6 0.51 -19.59 9.83
C LYS A 6 0.48 -20.68 8.77
N ALA A 7 -0.43 -20.56 7.81
CA ALA A 7 -0.24 -21.26 6.55
C ALA A 7 1.13 -20.82 5.99
N PRO A 8 2.03 -21.74 5.63
CA PRO A 8 3.23 -21.35 4.89
C PRO A 8 2.75 -20.71 3.60
N PHE A 9 3.28 -19.53 3.28
CA PHE A 9 3.22 -19.04 1.90
C PHE A 9 4.02 -20.04 1.07
N GLU A 10 3.33 -21.00 0.45
CA GLU A 10 3.91 -21.82 -0.60
C GLU A 10 4.31 -20.88 -1.74
N ASN A 11 5.60 -20.57 -1.78
CA ASN A 11 6.19 -19.75 -2.81
C ASN A 11 6.19 -20.59 -4.08
N LYS A 12 5.12 -20.51 -4.89
CA LYS A 12 5.02 -21.13 -6.22
C LYS A 12 5.94 -20.46 -7.26
N ASN A 13 7.14 -20.05 -6.85
CA ASN A 13 8.19 -19.52 -7.71
C ASN A 13 9.33 -20.53 -7.91
N GLU A 14 8.99 -21.82 -7.92
CA GLU A 14 9.89 -22.86 -8.43
C GLU A 14 9.91 -22.80 -9.96
N ASN A 15 10.59 -21.80 -10.54
CA ASN A 15 11.23 -21.85 -11.87
C ASN A 15 11.80 -20.48 -12.28
N ILE A 16 12.47 -19.74 -11.37
CA ILE A 16 13.41 -18.70 -11.84
C ILE A 16 14.68 -19.42 -12.32
N LYS A 17 14.56 -20.15 -13.44
CA LYS A 17 15.71 -20.63 -14.20
C LYS A 17 16.49 -19.38 -14.60
N LYS A 18 17.78 -19.33 -14.27
CA LYS A 18 18.69 -18.26 -14.71
C LYS A 18 18.65 -18.16 -16.24
N TYR A 19 17.91 -17.19 -16.78
CA TYR A 19 17.83 -16.96 -18.22
C TYR A 19 19.15 -16.33 -18.69
N ASN A 20 20.01 -17.12 -19.33
CA ASN A 20 21.33 -16.64 -19.77
C ASN A 20 21.29 -15.72 -21.02
N LYS A 21 20.14 -15.57 -21.70
CA LYS A 21 19.94 -14.55 -22.76
C LYS A 21 18.45 -14.34 -23.04
N LEU A 22 17.96 -13.11 -22.88
CA LEU A 22 16.61 -12.71 -23.29
C LEU A 22 16.59 -12.44 -24.80
N SER A 23 15.57 -12.93 -25.50
CA SER A 23 15.31 -12.64 -26.91
C SER A 23 14.21 -11.57 -27.05
N PRO A 24 14.31 -10.61 -27.99
CA PRO A 24 13.26 -9.64 -28.24
C PRO A 24 11.89 -10.24 -28.62
N SER A 25 11.89 -11.48 -29.12
CA SER A 25 10.67 -12.21 -29.51
C SER A 25 10.01 -12.99 -28.36
N GLN A 26 10.63 -13.01 -27.17
CA GLN A 26 10.07 -13.75 -26.03
C GLN A 26 8.96 -12.94 -25.37
N ASP A 27 7.84 -13.62 -25.08
CA ASP A 27 6.78 -13.08 -24.23
C ASP A 27 7.27 -13.00 -22.78
N LEU A 28 7.74 -11.82 -22.38
CA LEU A 28 8.25 -11.56 -21.04
C LEU A 28 7.15 -11.61 -19.96
N ILE A 29 5.90 -11.30 -20.32
CA ILE A 29 4.78 -11.31 -19.37
C ILE A 29 4.55 -12.75 -18.90
N SER A 30 4.48 -13.69 -19.85
CA SER A 30 4.34 -15.11 -19.53
C SER A 30 5.62 -15.69 -18.92
N LEU A 31 6.80 -15.27 -19.39
CA LEU A 31 8.09 -15.77 -18.90
C LEU A 31 8.30 -15.50 -17.40
N PHE A 32 7.91 -14.32 -16.93
CA PHE A 32 8.03 -13.93 -15.52
C PHE A 32 6.78 -14.21 -14.70
N GLY A 33 5.80 -14.94 -15.25
CA GLY A 33 4.58 -15.30 -14.53
C GLY A 33 3.69 -14.09 -14.19
N LEU A 34 3.79 -13.01 -14.96
CA LEU A 34 3.03 -11.77 -14.77
C LEU A 34 1.71 -11.76 -15.55
N ARG A 35 1.32 -12.88 -16.16
CA ARG A 35 0.15 -12.99 -17.04
C ARG A 35 -1.15 -12.64 -16.31
N ASP A 36 -1.38 -13.23 -15.14
CA ASP A 36 -2.58 -13.00 -14.34
C ASP A 36 -2.67 -11.52 -13.90
N PHE A 37 -1.55 -10.96 -13.44
CA PHE A 37 -1.45 -9.54 -13.08
C PHE A 37 -1.75 -8.62 -14.27
N TYR A 38 -1.19 -8.95 -15.44
CA TYR A 38 -1.42 -8.18 -16.65
C TYR A 38 -2.89 -8.22 -17.07
N ASP A 39 -3.50 -9.40 -17.10
CA ASP A 39 -4.89 -9.57 -17.52
C ASP A 39 -5.87 -8.87 -16.55
N GLU A 40 -5.59 -8.86 -15.24
CA GLU A 40 -6.46 -8.25 -14.24
C GLU A 40 -6.27 -6.72 -14.08
N HIS A 41 -5.03 -6.23 -14.17
CA HIS A 41 -4.70 -4.87 -13.74
C HIS A 41 -4.16 -3.96 -14.86
N ALA A 42 -3.74 -4.50 -16.00
CA ALA A 42 -3.18 -3.71 -17.10
C ALA A 42 -4.06 -3.76 -18.36
N LEU A 43 -4.48 -4.96 -18.78
CA LEU A 43 -5.27 -5.19 -19.99
C LEU A 43 -6.56 -4.35 -20.07
N PRO A 44 -7.35 -4.16 -18.98
CA PRO A 44 -8.57 -3.36 -19.04
C PRO A 44 -8.34 -1.87 -19.34
N TYR A 45 -7.11 -1.39 -19.16
CA TYR A 45 -6.73 0.01 -19.34
C TYR A 45 -5.98 0.28 -20.66
N LEU A 46 -5.74 -0.75 -21.47
CA LEU A 46 -5.10 -0.59 -22.77
C LEU A 46 -6.09 -0.03 -23.79
N VAL A 47 -5.72 1.10 -24.40
CA VAL A 47 -6.48 1.68 -25.52
C VAL A 47 -6.28 0.77 -26.73
N PRO A 48 -7.34 0.19 -27.31
CA PRO A 48 -7.22 -0.58 -28.54
C PRO A 48 -6.80 0.35 -29.67
N LEU A 49 -5.77 -0.05 -30.44
CA LEU A 49 -5.18 0.76 -31.53
C LEU A 49 -6.21 1.16 -32.61
N ASP A 50 -7.27 0.38 -32.79
CA ASP A 50 -8.23 0.51 -33.89
C ASP A 50 -9.62 1.03 -33.46
N SER A 51 -9.78 1.52 -32.24
CA SER A 51 -11.09 1.81 -31.67
C SER A 51 -11.38 3.31 -31.62
N SER A 52 -12.33 3.79 -32.44
CA SER A 52 -12.89 5.14 -32.34
C SER A 52 -13.75 5.38 -31.10
N ASP A 53 -14.30 4.33 -30.46
CA ASP A 53 -15.43 4.48 -29.51
C ASP A 53 -15.31 3.72 -28.17
N LYS A 54 -14.23 2.97 -27.90
CA LYS A 54 -14.05 2.35 -26.58
C LYS A 54 -13.54 3.35 -25.56
N LYS A 55 -14.46 3.81 -24.71
CA LYS A 55 -14.12 4.47 -23.45
C LYS A 55 -13.45 3.45 -22.53
N VAL A 56 -12.16 3.64 -22.29
CA VAL A 56 -11.40 2.90 -21.27
C VAL A 56 -11.92 3.33 -19.89
N PRO A 57 -12.18 2.40 -18.96
CA PRO A 57 -12.52 2.79 -17.59
C PRO A 57 -11.40 3.64 -16.99
N GLU A 58 -11.76 4.76 -16.36
CA GLU A 58 -10.77 5.61 -15.71
C GLU A 58 -10.08 4.84 -14.58
N ILE A 59 -8.75 4.92 -14.54
CA ILE A 59 -7.98 4.40 -13.41
C ILE A 59 -8.42 5.17 -12.16
N PRO A 60 -9.02 4.50 -11.16
CA PRO A 60 -9.54 5.18 -9.98
C PRO A 60 -8.39 5.88 -9.25
N LYS A 61 -8.63 7.13 -8.84
CA LYS A 61 -7.66 7.87 -8.04
C LYS A 61 -7.39 7.10 -6.74
N ILE A 62 -6.15 7.11 -6.27
CA ILE A 62 -5.71 6.41 -5.05
C ILE A 62 -6.68 6.62 -3.88
N ASN A 63 -7.11 7.87 -3.67
CA ASN A 63 -8.03 8.25 -2.60
C ASN A 63 -9.38 7.53 -2.74
N GLN A 64 -9.93 7.45 -3.96
CA GLN A 64 -11.23 6.79 -4.17
C GLN A 64 -11.16 5.28 -3.96
N LYS A 65 -10.07 4.63 -4.36
CA LYS A 65 -9.96 3.16 -4.21
C LYS A 65 -9.70 2.72 -2.78
N TYR A 66 -8.82 3.42 -2.06
CA TYR A 66 -8.31 2.95 -0.77
C TYR A 66 -8.90 3.67 0.45
N THR A 67 -9.49 4.86 0.28
CA THR A 67 -10.07 5.59 1.42
C THR A 67 -11.59 5.65 1.41
N ALA A 68 -12.27 5.12 0.38
CA ALA A 68 -13.73 5.16 0.30
C ALA A 68 -14.46 4.42 1.45
N ASN A 69 -13.81 3.40 2.04
CA ASN A 69 -14.40 2.62 3.12
C ASN A 69 -14.07 3.15 4.53
N ILE A 70 -13.31 4.25 4.62
CA ILE A 70 -12.90 4.81 5.90
C ILE A 70 -13.88 5.95 6.26
N PRO A 71 -14.51 5.93 7.45
CA PRO A 71 -15.50 6.93 7.83
C PRO A 71 -14.86 8.31 8.05
N GLY A 72 -15.60 9.37 7.71
CA GLY A 72 -15.18 10.76 7.86
C GLY A 72 -14.69 11.40 6.55
N ASN A 73 -14.38 12.70 6.61
CA ASN A 73 -13.82 13.42 5.46
C ASN A 73 -12.29 13.29 5.47
N ILE A 74 -11.75 12.49 4.55
CA ILE A 74 -10.32 12.19 4.49
C ILE A 74 -9.66 13.12 3.48
N ASN A 75 -8.87 14.06 4.00
CA ASN A 75 -8.02 14.89 3.18
C ASN A 75 -6.67 14.20 2.99
N TYR A 76 -6.37 13.73 1.77
CA TYR A 76 -5.08 13.13 1.46
C TYR A 76 -4.02 14.22 1.27
N THR A 77 -3.08 14.31 2.21
CA THR A 77 -1.90 15.17 2.12
C THR A 77 -0.65 14.32 1.96
N PRO A 78 0.15 14.49 0.89
CA PRO A 78 1.42 13.79 0.74
C PRO A 78 2.32 14.02 1.96
N ASN A 79 2.84 12.93 2.55
CA ASN A 79 3.68 12.98 3.74
C ASN A 79 4.87 12.02 3.60
N ASN A 80 6.08 12.54 3.81
CA ASN A 80 7.33 11.78 3.69
C ASN A 80 7.85 11.25 5.05
N LEU A 81 7.15 11.47 6.16
CA LEU A 81 7.62 11.13 7.51
C LEU A 81 7.93 9.64 7.67
N ILE A 82 7.09 8.75 7.12
CA ILE A 82 7.35 7.29 7.18
C ILE A 82 8.65 6.94 6.42
N ARG A 83 8.85 7.54 5.24
CA ARG A 83 10.09 7.36 4.47
C ARG A 83 11.28 7.85 5.29
N SER A 84 11.19 9.02 5.90
CA SER A 84 12.25 9.53 6.78
C SER A 84 12.52 8.59 7.95
N LEU A 85 11.50 8.04 8.60
CA LEU A 85 11.67 7.10 9.72
C LEU A 85 12.31 5.76 9.32
N ILE A 86 12.14 5.32 8.07
CA ILE A 86 12.75 4.08 7.57
C ILE A 86 14.22 4.30 7.18
N PHE A 87 14.53 5.46 6.59
CA PHE A 87 15.86 5.75 6.03
C PHE A 87 16.73 6.65 6.89
N SER A 88 16.27 7.02 8.09
CA SER A 88 17.09 7.72 9.08
C SER A 88 16.88 7.08 10.44
N GLU A 89 17.95 6.99 11.22
CA GLU A 89 17.85 6.59 12.61
C GLU A 89 16.91 7.58 13.33
N PRO A 90 15.95 7.08 14.13
CA PRO A 90 15.10 7.96 14.90
C PRO A 90 16.00 8.83 15.79
N ARG A 91 15.77 10.15 15.77
CA ARG A 91 16.57 11.11 16.55
C ARG A 91 16.61 10.79 18.06
N ASN A 92 15.65 10.02 18.55
CA ASN A 92 15.61 9.50 19.91
C ASN A 92 15.72 7.99 19.86
N SER A 93 16.69 7.41 20.59
CA SER A 93 16.68 5.98 20.88
C SER A 93 15.41 5.65 21.68
N PHE A 94 14.71 4.59 21.28
CA PHE A 94 13.53 4.09 21.99
C PHE A 94 13.84 3.71 23.46
N GLU A 95 15.12 3.53 23.79
CA GLU A 95 15.61 3.19 25.13
C GLU A 95 15.50 4.35 26.13
N ASN A 96 15.42 5.61 25.64
CA ASN A 96 15.35 6.82 26.48
C ASN A 96 13.95 7.49 26.48
N LEU A 97 12.91 6.76 26.06
CA LEU A 97 11.55 7.30 26.12
C LEU A 97 11.09 7.39 27.57
N PRO A 98 10.48 8.52 28.00
CA PRO A 98 9.90 8.61 29.33
C PRO A 98 8.85 7.52 29.51
N SER A 99 8.77 6.95 30.73
CA SER A 99 7.78 5.92 31.03
C SER A 99 6.36 6.46 30.79
N LEU A 100 5.62 5.82 29.88
CA LEU A 100 4.24 6.17 29.57
C LEU A 100 3.31 5.61 30.65
N SER A 101 2.85 6.47 31.55
CA SER A 101 1.82 6.12 32.53
C SER A 101 0.42 6.35 31.94
N ARG A 102 -0.47 5.36 32.04
CA ARG A 102 -1.88 5.49 31.62
C ARG A 102 -2.57 6.67 32.31
N GLN A 103 -2.24 6.92 33.58
CA GLN A 103 -2.80 8.00 34.36
C GLN A 103 -2.37 9.38 33.82
N THR A 104 -1.10 9.52 33.44
CA THR A 104 -0.56 10.75 32.86
C THR A 104 -1.24 11.06 31.53
N ILE A 105 -1.41 10.04 30.67
CA ILE A 105 -2.15 10.17 29.41
C ILE A 105 -3.59 10.56 29.69
N ALA A 106 -4.30 9.83 30.55
CA ALA A 106 -5.70 10.10 30.86
C ALA A 106 -5.90 11.53 31.39
N ASN A 107 -4.99 12.02 32.23
CA ASN A 107 -5.03 13.40 32.73
C ASN A 107 -4.74 14.45 31.65
N ALA A 108 -3.81 14.18 30.73
CA ALA A 108 -3.49 15.09 29.63
C ALA A 108 -4.65 15.26 28.63
N PHE A 109 -5.47 14.23 28.43
CA PHE A 109 -6.65 14.27 27.56
C PHE A 109 -7.96 14.63 28.31
N ARG A 110 -7.88 15.17 29.54
CA ARG A 110 -9.06 15.73 30.24
C ARG A 110 -9.40 17.11 29.69
N PHE A 111 -10.22 17.13 28.64
CA PHE A 111 -10.74 18.37 28.10
C PHE A 111 -11.98 18.84 28.88
N LYS A 112 -12.06 20.14 29.14
CA LYS A 112 -13.32 20.75 29.57
C LYS A 112 -14.29 20.74 28.38
N PRO A 113 -15.53 20.27 28.56
CA PRO A 113 -16.53 20.35 27.49
C PRO A 113 -16.80 21.82 27.16
N GLY A 114 -16.80 22.14 25.87
CA GLY A 114 -17.02 23.48 25.37
C GLY A 114 -16.77 23.55 23.87
N PRO A 115 -17.29 24.58 23.19
CA PRO A 115 -16.99 24.78 21.77
C PRO A 115 -15.50 25.07 21.62
N VAL A 116 -14.84 24.35 20.71
CA VAL A 116 -13.51 24.71 20.22
C VAL A 116 -13.74 25.77 19.15
N GLN A 117 -13.20 26.97 19.36
CA GLN A 117 -13.23 28.00 18.32
C GLN A 117 -12.42 27.50 17.13
N GLY A 118 -13.03 27.51 15.94
CA GLY A 118 -12.44 27.12 14.67
C GLY A 118 -12.29 28.32 13.76
#